data_AF-A0A094BS01-F1
#
_entry.id   AF-A0A094BS01-F1
#
_cell.length_a   1.000
_cell.length_b   1.000
_cell.length_c   1.000
_cell.angle_alpha   90.00
_cell.angle_beta   90.00
_cell.angle_gamma   90.00
#
_symmetry.space_group_name_H-M   'P 1'
#
loop_
_entity.id
_entity.type
_entity.pdbx_description
1 polymer ?
#
loop_
_entity_poly.entity_id
_entity_poly.type
_entity_poly.pdbx_seq_one_letter_code
_entity_poly.pdbx_strand_id
1 'polypeptide(L)'
;MRLLELLRDTLRKKVPPGAGDSTLRLKMDSAYDYYSLSKIDEDPDDLFEKFCGFFDDVRDMMEIENLSNARKAAYEEYTMDSMAAMIFGSNMIEKAGSTEETTLKLCKDVFTGTTVPQ
;
A
#
# COMPACT_ATOMS: atom_id res chain seq x y z
N MET A 1 23.41 10.85 -0.23
CA MET A 1 22.91 9.74 0.60
C MET A 1 21.80 9.04 -0.17
N ARG A 2 21.83 7.71 -0.29
CA ARG A 2 20.85 6.96 -1.08
C ARG A 2 19.60 6.71 -0.23
N LEU A 3 18.41 6.83 -0.83
CA LEU A 3 17.09 6.64 -0.18
C LEU A 3 17.02 5.37 0.68
N LEU A 4 17.65 4.29 0.20
CA LEU A 4 17.83 3.01 0.89
C LEU A 4 18.54 3.12 2.25
N GLU A 5 19.57 3.96 2.36
CA GLU A 5 20.31 4.15 3.61
C GLU A 5 19.46 4.90 4.64
N LEU A 6 18.70 5.90 4.19
CA LEU A 6 17.81 6.70 5.03
C LEU A 6 16.65 5.85 5.57
N LEU A 7 16.05 5.01 4.71
CA LEU A 7 14.99 4.08 5.09
C LEU A 7 15.49 3.04 6.10
N ARG A 8 16.67 2.46 5.86
CA ARG A 8 17.26 1.45 6.76
C ARG A 8 17.60 2.02 8.12
N ASP A 9 18.16 3.24 8.17
CA ASP A 9 18.46 3.92 9.43
C ASP A 9 17.20 4.33 10.19
N THR A 10 16.15 4.76 9.49
CA THR A 10 14.88 5.16 10.12
C THR A 10 14.15 3.95 10.70
N LEU A 11 14.14 2.82 9.99
CA LEU A 11 13.56 1.56 10.47
C LEU A 11 14.31 1.00 11.69
N ARG A 12 15.65 1.04 11.67
CA ARG A 12 16.48 0.61 12.81
C ARG A 12 16.35 1.51 14.04
N LYS A 13 16.09 2.80 13.85
CA LYS A 13 15.87 3.75 14.97
C LYS A 13 14.48 3.64 15.58
N LYS A 14 13.46 3.26 14.81
CA LYS A 14 12.06 3.16 15.29
C LYS A 14 11.67 1.77 15.78
N VAL A 15 12.39 0.71 15.38
CA VAL A 15 12.15 -0.65 15.85
C VAL A 15 13.41 -1.15 16.55
N PRO A 16 13.45 -1.18 17.90
CA PRO A 16 14.57 -1.78 18.59
C PRO A 16 14.69 -3.26 18.17
N PRO A 17 15.91 -3.80 18.00
CA PRO A 17 16.10 -5.22 17.85
C PRO A 17 15.53 -5.89 19.10
N GLY A 18 14.63 -6.85 18.91
CA GLY A 18 13.82 -7.45 19.95
C GLY A 18 14.59 -7.76 21.23
N ALA A 19 14.34 -6.95 22.25
CA ALA A 19 14.65 -7.25 23.64
C ALA A 19 13.38 -6.99 24.43
N GLY A 20 12.88 -8.07 25.04
CA GLY A 20 11.80 -8.21 26.01
C GLY A 20 10.87 -7.01 26.30
N ASP A 21 9.57 -7.26 26.14
CA ASP A 21 8.45 -6.51 26.71
C ASP A 21 8.13 -5.14 26.08
N SER A 22 7.88 -5.14 24.77
CA SER A 22 7.11 -4.06 24.13
C SER A 22 5.62 -4.21 24.45
N THR A 23 5.04 -3.23 25.15
CA THR A 23 3.60 -3.15 25.51
C THR A 23 2.69 -2.97 24.29
N LEU A 24 3.25 -2.68 23.11
CA LEU A 24 2.57 -2.73 21.82
C LEU A 24 2.42 -4.20 21.38
N ARG A 25 1.38 -4.86 21.86
CA ARG A 25 0.90 -6.12 21.29
C ARG A 25 -0.08 -5.78 20.18
N LEU A 26 0.37 -5.83 18.92
CA LEU A 26 -0.55 -5.94 17.78
C LEU A 26 -1.32 -7.24 17.95
N LYS A 27 -2.58 -7.14 18.40
CA LYS A 27 -3.45 -8.30 18.54
C LYS A 27 -4.00 -8.61 17.15
N MET A 28 -3.33 -9.51 16.44
CA MET A 28 -3.86 -10.04 15.19
C MET A 28 -5.20 -10.73 15.46
N ASP A 29 -6.18 -10.43 14.62
CA ASP A 29 -7.48 -11.10 14.68
C ASP A 29 -7.32 -12.57 14.28
N SER A 30 -8.10 -13.45 14.91
CA SER A 30 -8.23 -14.86 14.56
C SER A 30 -8.72 -15.10 13.12
N ALA A 31 -9.33 -14.10 12.49
CA ALA A 31 -9.69 -14.12 11.07
C ALA A 31 -8.50 -13.87 10.13
N TYR A 32 -7.36 -13.42 10.66
CA TYR A 32 -6.16 -13.14 9.88
C TYR A 32 -5.38 -14.45 9.66
N ASP A 33 -5.71 -15.14 8.56
CA ASP A 33 -5.08 -16.42 8.21
C ASP A 33 -3.68 -16.23 7.61
N TYR A 34 -2.71 -16.00 8.49
CA TYR A 34 -1.28 -16.00 8.11
C TYR A 34 -0.84 -17.34 7.50
N TYR A 35 -1.51 -18.45 7.82
CA TYR A 35 -1.17 -19.75 7.24
C TYR A 35 -1.51 -19.85 5.76
N SER A 36 -2.43 -19.03 5.24
CA SER A 36 -2.64 -18.92 3.79
C SER A 36 -1.46 -18.23 3.08
N LEU A 37 -0.80 -17.26 3.72
CA LEU A 37 0.43 -16.66 3.17
C LEU A 37 1.62 -17.61 3.26
N SER A 38 1.70 -18.46 4.28
CA SER A 38 2.73 -19.52 4.36
C SER A 38 2.57 -20.64 3.30
N LYS A 39 1.46 -20.65 2.55
CA LYS A 39 1.25 -21.53 1.38
C LYS A 39 1.60 -20.84 0.06
N ILE A 40 1.85 -19.53 0.09
CA ILE A 40 2.37 -18.79 -1.04
C ILE A 40 3.89 -18.95 -0.96
N ASP A 41 4.41 -19.89 -1.75
CA ASP A 41 5.85 -20.17 -1.89
C ASP A 41 6.53 -19.13 -2.82
N GLU A 42 5.86 -17.99 -3.08
CA GLU A 42 6.38 -16.88 -3.87
C GLU A 42 7.00 -15.85 -2.93
N ASP A 43 8.20 -15.39 -3.26
CA ASP A 43 8.87 -14.34 -2.51
C ASP A 43 8.01 -13.05 -2.54
N PRO A 44 7.85 -12.33 -1.42
CA PRO A 44 7.12 -11.06 -1.38
C PRO A 44 7.61 -10.04 -2.43
N ASP A 45 8.90 -10.03 -2.75
CA ASP A 45 9.46 -9.16 -3.78
C ASP A 45 9.00 -9.59 -5.18
N ASP A 46 8.93 -10.90 -5.46
CA ASP A 46 8.42 -11.45 -6.73
C ASP A 46 6.93 -11.11 -6.92
N LEU A 47 6.14 -11.21 -5.85
CA LEU A 47 4.73 -10.82 -5.85
C LEU A 47 4.55 -9.33 -6.12
N PHE A 48 5.41 -8.50 -5.53
CA PHE A 48 5.39 -7.07 -5.75
C PHE A 48 5.76 -6.72 -7.20
N GLU A 49 6.81 -7.35 -7.75
CA GLU A 49 7.20 -7.15 -9.15
C GLU A 49 6.07 -7.57 -10.12
N LYS A 50 5.44 -8.72 -9.85
CA LYS A 50 4.27 -9.20 -10.62
C LYS A 50 3.10 -8.23 -10.54
N PHE A 51 2.83 -7.67 -9.36
CA PHE A 51 1.79 -6.66 -9.18
C PHE A 51 2.10 -5.38 -9.96
N CYS A 52 3.36 -4.92 -9.95
CA CYS A 52 3.81 -3.80 -10.79
C CYS A 52 3.58 -4.09 -12.28
N GLY A 53 3.88 -5.31 -12.73
CA GLY A 53 3.65 -5.74 -14.12
C GLY A 53 2.19 -5.60 -14.59
N PHE A 54 1.21 -5.81 -13.70
CA PHE A 54 -0.19 -5.60 -14.07
C PHE A 54 -0.53 -4.14 -14.41
N PHE A 55 0.12 -3.16 -13.77
CA PHE A 55 -0.08 -1.75 -14.15
C PHE A 55 0.55 -1.44 -15.50
N ASP A 56 1.72 -2.03 -15.79
CA ASP A 56 2.37 -1.90 -17.08
C ASP A 56 1.50 -2.51 -18.20
N ASP A 57 0.95 -3.71 -18.00
CA ASP A 57 0.05 -4.37 -18.95
C ASP A 57 -1.20 -3.52 -19.24
N VAL A 58 -1.80 -2.93 -18.19
CA VAL A 58 -2.97 -2.06 -18.37
C VAL A 58 -2.58 -0.78 -19.11
N ARG A 59 -1.46 -0.13 -18.76
CA ARG A 59 -0.98 1.04 -19.48
C ARG A 59 -0.77 0.73 -20.96
N ASP A 60 -0.11 -0.39 -21.27
CA ASP A 60 0.20 -0.79 -22.63
C ASP A 60 -1.10 -1.06 -23.42
N MET A 61 -2.11 -1.72 -22.79
CA MET A 61 -3.44 -1.85 -23.39
C MET A 61 -4.12 -0.50 -23.66
N MET A 62 -4.02 0.45 -22.74
CA MET A 62 -4.60 1.79 -22.91
C MET A 62 -3.91 2.58 -24.03
N GLU A 63 -2.62 2.34 -24.27
CA GLU A 63 -1.87 2.89 -25.39
C GLU A 63 -2.26 2.25 -26.72
N ILE A 64 -2.37 0.92 -26.78
CA ILE A 64 -2.81 0.16 -27.96
C ILE A 64 -4.21 0.61 -28.41
N GLU A 65 -5.14 0.76 -27.46
CA GLU A 65 -6.52 1.19 -27.71
C GLU A 65 -6.64 2.70 -28.00
N ASN A 66 -5.53 3.43 -27.99
CA ASN A 66 -5.46 4.89 -28.21
C ASN A 66 -6.53 5.65 -27.41
N LEU A 67 -6.67 5.32 -26.12
CA LEU A 67 -7.72 5.86 -25.28
C LEU A 67 -7.60 7.39 -25.17
N SER A 68 -8.75 8.06 -25.16
CA SER A 68 -8.80 9.50 -24.92
C SER A 68 -8.25 9.84 -23.54
N ASN A 69 -7.66 11.03 -23.39
CA ASN A 69 -7.15 11.52 -22.12
C ASN A 69 -8.21 11.49 -21.00
N ALA A 70 -9.48 11.69 -21.33
CA ALA A 70 -10.58 11.60 -20.38
C ALA A 70 -10.77 10.18 -19.83
N ARG A 71 -10.61 9.15 -20.66
CA ARG A 71 -10.66 7.75 -20.20
C ARG A 71 -9.43 7.35 -19.40
N LYS A 72 -8.26 7.87 -19.77
CA LYS A 72 -7.02 7.67 -19.00
C LYS A 72 -7.13 8.25 -17.59
N ALA A 73 -7.57 9.50 -17.48
CA ALA A 73 -7.80 10.16 -16.20
C ALA A 73 -8.86 9.44 -15.34
N ALA A 74 -9.97 9.00 -15.95
CA ALA A 74 -11.01 8.26 -15.23
C ALA A 74 -10.51 6.91 -14.68
N TYR A 75 -9.63 6.23 -15.41
CA TYR A 75 -9.00 4.99 -14.94
C TYR A 75 -8.03 5.24 -13.78
N GLU A 76 -7.19 6.28 -13.88
CA GLU A 76 -6.30 6.68 -12.78
C GLU A 76 -7.09 7.04 -11.52
N GLU A 77 -8.16 7.81 -11.65
CA GLU A 77 -9.05 8.16 -10.54
C GLU A 77 -9.69 6.92 -9.91
N TYR A 78 -10.25 6.03 -10.74
CA TYR A 78 -10.84 4.77 -10.28
C TYR A 78 -9.83 3.88 -9.54
N THR A 79 -8.59 3.83 -10.03
CA THR A 79 -7.51 3.04 -9.43
C THR A 79 -7.14 3.59 -8.06
N MET A 80 -6.96 4.91 -7.95
CA MET A 80 -6.66 5.58 -6.67
C MET A 80 -7.79 5.37 -5.65
N ASP A 81 -9.05 5.53 -6.06
CA ASP A 81 -10.21 5.33 -5.20
C ASP A 81 -10.30 3.87 -4.71
N SER A 82 -10.06 2.90 -5.60
CA SER A 82 -10.09 1.48 -5.26
C SER A 82 -9.00 1.12 -4.26
N MET A 83 -7.77 1.63 -4.45
CA MET A 83 -6.67 1.43 -3.51
C MET A 83 -6.94 2.07 -2.15
N ALA A 84 -7.48 3.30 -2.13
CA ALA A 84 -7.83 3.99 -0.89
C ALA A 84 -8.93 3.25 -0.10
N ALA A 85 -9.94 2.73 -0.80
CA ALA A 85 -11.00 1.93 -0.19
C ALA A 85 -10.47 0.62 0.41
N MET A 86 -9.55 -0.05 -0.29
CA MET A 86 -8.88 -1.25 0.22
C MET A 86 -8.09 -0.97 1.50
N ILE A 87 -7.33 0.14 1.54
CA ILE A 87 -6.58 0.57 2.74
C ILE A 87 -7.54 0.87 3.89
N PHE A 88 -8.62 1.61 3.63
CA PHE A 88 -9.63 1.89 4.65
C PHE A 88 -10.27 0.60 5.21
N GLY A 89 -10.64 -0.34 4.34
CA GLY A 89 -11.17 -1.64 4.74
C GLY A 89 -10.20 -2.43 5.61
N SER A 90 -8.91 -2.46 5.22
CA SER A 90 -7.85 -3.10 6.01
C SER A 90 -7.73 -2.48 7.41
N ASN A 91 -7.71 -1.14 7.48
CA ASN A 91 -7.63 -0.42 8.75
C ASN A 91 -8.84 -0.69 9.66
N MET A 92 -10.04 -0.77 9.09
CA MET A 92 -11.26 -1.04 9.85
C MET A 92 -11.29 -2.43 10.47
N ILE A 93 -10.76 -3.45 9.76
CA ILE A 93 -10.61 -4.82 10.31
C ILE A 93 -9.68 -4.80 11.53
N GLU A 94 -8.61 -4.02 11.47
CA GLU A 94 -7.61 -3.89 12.54
C GLU A 94 -8.01 -2.91 13.66
N LYS A 95 -9.17 -2.24 13.54
CA LYS A 95 -9.61 -1.13 14.42
C LYS A 95 -8.55 -0.02 14.51
N ALA A 96 -7.86 0.23 13.41
CA ALA A 96 -6.85 1.27 13.25
C ALA A 96 -7.35 2.36 12.30
N GLY A 97 -6.58 3.45 12.20
CA GLY A 97 -6.83 4.52 11.22
C GLY A 97 -7.88 5.55 11.66
N SER A 98 -8.40 6.28 10.66
CA SER A 98 -9.37 7.37 10.82
C SER A 98 -10.67 7.04 10.06
N THR A 99 -11.62 7.98 10.03
CA THR A 99 -12.79 7.93 9.15
C THR A 99 -12.42 7.67 7.68
N GLU A 100 -13.38 7.15 6.92
CA GLU A 100 -13.27 6.90 5.48
C GLU A 100 -12.83 8.17 4.75
N GLU A 101 -13.52 9.29 4.97
CA GLU A 101 -13.20 10.59 4.36
C GLU A 101 -11.74 11.01 4.57
N THR A 102 -11.25 10.93 5.82
CA THR A 102 -9.86 11.28 6.14
C THR A 102 -8.88 10.32 5.49
N THR A 103 -9.19 9.02 5.48
CA THR A 103 -8.34 7.99 4.87
C THR A 103 -8.24 8.20 3.35
N LEU A 104 -9.37 8.41 2.68
CA LEU A 104 -9.43 8.65 1.24
C LEU A 104 -8.65 9.92 0.87
N LYS A 105 -8.86 11.02 1.60
CA LYS A 105 -8.14 12.27 1.36
C LYS A 105 -6.63 12.08 1.47
N LEU A 106 -6.17 11.46 2.56
CA LEU A 106 -4.74 11.21 2.78
C LEU A 106 -4.15 10.31 1.68
N CYS A 107 -4.87 9.25 1.31
CA CYS A 107 -4.43 8.34 0.24
C CYS A 107 -4.32 9.07 -1.10
N LYS A 108 -5.28 9.93 -1.46
CA LYS A 108 -5.21 10.74 -2.68
C LYS A 108 -4.01 11.68 -2.68
N ASP A 109 -3.76 12.37 -1.57
CA ASP A 109 -2.60 13.26 -1.44
C ASP A 109 -1.29 12.47 -1.63
N VAL A 110 -1.19 11.28 -1.04
CA VAL A 110 -0.01 10.40 -1.16
C VAL A 110 0.15 9.85 -2.58
N PHE A 111 -0.91 9.29 -3.18
CA PHE A 111 -0.86 8.68 -4.51
C PHE A 111 -0.57 9.69 -5.62
N THR A 112 -1.05 10.92 -5.47
CA THR A 112 -0.74 12.02 -6.41
C THR A 112 0.67 12.61 -6.21
N GLY A 113 1.42 12.14 -5.21
CA GLY A 113 2.75 12.66 -4.89
C GLY A 113 2.72 14.06 -4.29
N THR A 114 1.58 14.49 -3.74
CA THR A 114 1.46 15.77 -3.05
C THR A 114 2.30 15.71 -1.78
N THR A 115 3.28 16.60 -1.64
CA THR A 115 4.08 16.69 -0.42
C THR A 115 3.19 17.12 0.75
N VAL A 116 2.92 16.20 1.67
CA VAL A 116 2.23 16.51 2.93
C VAL A 116 3.17 17.36 3.79
N PRO A 117 2.77 18.58 4.21
CA PRO A 117 3.57 19.37 5.15
C PRO A 117 3.79 18.58 6.44
N GLN A 118 5.04 18.52 6.91
CA GLN A 118 5.41 17.90 8.19
C GLN A 118 4.99 18.76 9.38
#